data_AF-D0MWS5-F1
#
_entry.id   AF-D0MWS5-F1
#
_cell.length_a   1.000
_cell.length_b   1.000
_cell.length_c   1.000
_cell.angle_alpha   90.00
_cell.angle_beta   90.00
_cell.angle_gamma   90.00
#
_symmetry.space_group_name_H-M   'P 1'
#
loop_
_entity.id
_entity.type
_entity.pdbx_description
1 polymer ?
#
loop_
_entity_poly.entity_id
_entity_poly.type
_entity_poly.pdbx_seq_one_letter_code
_entity_poly.pdbx_strand_id
1 'polypeptide(L)'
;MGRLDLVLLGQSGQKLLELTAETTTVRDLWVQTLEELCLADQAERCEEDSKSLKEKLEKQQEKQKEQYWKDRTDELEKRRREAEERKKKIGVIGMKYTAQAMANR
;
A
#
# COMPACT_ATOMS: atom_id res chain seq x y z
N MET A 1 -7.00 18.05 -1.91
CA MET A 1 -7.94 17.27 -2.75
C MET A 1 -7.43 17.34 -4.18
N GLY A 2 -6.91 16.23 -4.73
CA GLY A 2 -6.38 16.20 -6.10
C GLY A 2 -7.50 16.04 -7.12
N ARG A 3 -7.27 16.46 -8.37
CA ARG A 3 -8.22 16.20 -9.47
C ARG A 3 -8.32 14.69 -9.74
N LEU A 4 -9.55 14.23 -9.86
CA LEU A 4 -9.90 12.84 -10.16
C LEU A 4 -10.18 12.62 -11.65
N ASP A 5 -10.43 13.70 -12.38
CA ASP A 5 -10.78 13.64 -13.79
C ASP A 5 -9.52 13.54 -14.66
N LEU A 6 -9.59 12.67 -15.66
CA LEU A 6 -8.60 12.46 -16.71
C LEU A 6 -9.30 12.65 -18.06
N VAL A 7 -8.76 13.53 -18.89
CA VAL A 7 -9.28 13.80 -20.23
C VAL A 7 -8.20 13.44 -21.26
N LEU A 8 -8.55 12.57 -22.20
CA LEU A 8 -7.71 12.24 -23.35
C LEU A 8 -8.17 13.02 -24.57
N LEU A 9 -7.24 13.74 -25.17
CA LEU A 9 -7.46 14.54 -26.37
C LEU A 9 -6.82 13.86 -27.57
N GLY A 10 -7.48 13.95 -28.71
CA GLY A 10 -6.91 13.56 -30.00
C GLY A 10 -5.93 14.61 -30.52
N GLN A 11 -5.18 14.28 -31.56
CA GLN A 11 -4.21 15.20 -32.18
C GLN A 11 -4.82 16.51 -32.69
N SER A 12 -6.10 16.49 -33.06
CA SER A 12 -6.87 17.69 -33.45
C SER A 12 -7.36 18.55 -32.28
N GLY A 13 -7.09 18.14 -31.03
CA GLY A 13 -7.59 18.76 -29.82
C GLY A 13 -9.01 18.35 -29.44
N GLN A 14 -9.65 17.45 -30.21
CA GLN A 14 -10.98 16.93 -29.89
C GLN A 14 -10.94 16.01 -28.67
N LYS A 15 -11.95 16.10 -27.80
CA LYS A 15 -12.07 15.21 -26.65
C LYS A 15 -12.44 13.80 -27.12
N LEU A 16 -11.58 12.83 -26.84
CA LEU A 16 -11.79 11.43 -27.19
C LEU A 16 -12.37 10.64 -26.03
N LEU A 17 -11.86 10.88 -24.83
CA LEU A 17 -12.27 10.15 -23.63
C LEU A 17 -12.20 11.06 -22.41
N GLU A 18 -13.15 10.89 -21.51
CA GLU A 18 -13.16 11.53 -20.19
C GLU A 18 -13.50 10.45 -19.16
N LEU A 19 -12.64 10.33 -18.16
CA LEU A 19 -12.75 9.34 -17.09
C LEU A 19 -12.63 10.06 -15.74
N THR A 20 -13.41 9.62 -14.76
CA THR A 20 -13.28 10.06 -13.38
C THR A 20 -12.82 8.89 -12.54
N ALA A 21 -11.68 9.02 -11.88
CA ALA A 21 -11.15 7.99 -11.00
C ALA A 21 -11.83 8.03 -9.62
N GLU A 22 -11.96 6.86 -8.99
CA GLU A 22 -12.48 6.76 -7.62
C GLU A 22 -11.54 7.41 -6.60
N THR A 23 -10.23 7.40 -6.86
CA THR A 23 -9.19 7.96 -5.99
C THR A 23 -8.07 8.61 -6.80
N THR A 24 -7.37 9.58 -6.19
CA THR A 24 -6.27 10.28 -6.85
C THR A 24 -5.12 9.34 -7.24
N THR A 25 -4.85 8.33 -6.42
CA THR A 25 -3.79 7.34 -6.69
C THR A 25 -4.09 6.48 -7.93
N VAL A 26 -5.35 6.12 -8.15
CA VAL A 26 -5.77 5.39 -9.35
C VAL A 26 -5.60 6.27 -10.60
N ARG A 27 -5.97 7.55 -10.52
CA ARG A 27 -5.75 8.50 -11.62
C ARG A 27 -4.27 8.67 -11.94
N ASP A 28 -3.43 8.82 -10.92
CA ASP A 28 -1.98 8.96 -11.09
C ASP A 28 -1.38 7.71 -11.76
N LEU A 29 -1.83 6.50 -11.37
CA LEU A 29 -1.40 5.25 -12.02
C LEU A 29 -1.79 5.21 -13.50
N TRP A 30 -2.99 5.64 -13.87
CA TRP A 30 -3.41 5.70 -15.27
C TRP A 30 -2.54 6.66 -16.09
N VAL A 31 -2.24 7.84 -15.55
CA VAL A 31 -1.36 8.82 -16.21
C VAL A 31 0.03 8.23 -16.40
N GLN A 32 0.64 7.66 -15.36
CA GLN A 32 1.96 7.05 -15.45
C GLN A 32 1.99 5.92 -16.49
N THR A 33 0.98 5.05 -16.50
CA THR A 33 0.89 3.95 -17.47
C THR A 33 0.79 4.47 -18.91
N LEU A 34 0.00 5.52 -19.13
CA LEU A 34 -0.14 6.13 -20.46
C LEU A 34 1.13 6.84 -20.90
N GLU A 35 1.82 7.54 -20.00
CA GLU A 35 3.14 8.13 -20.27
C GLU A 35 4.15 7.05 -20.67
N GLU A 36 4.20 5.94 -19.93
CA GLU A 36 5.08 4.81 -20.26
C GLU A 36 4.75 4.19 -21.63
N LEU A 37 3.48 4.04 -21.99
CA LEU A 37 3.08 3.54 -23.31
C LEU A 37 3.46 4.49 -24.44
N CYS A 38 3.26 5.80 -24.25
CA CYS A 38 3.64 6.82 -25.23
C CYS A 38 5.16 6.97 -25.36
N LEU A 39 5.91 6.72 -24.28
CA LEU A 39 7.38 6.73 -24.27
C LEU A 39 7.97 5.41 -24.78
N ALA A 40 7.31 4.27 -24.61
CA ALA A 40 7.75 2.97 -25.14
C ALA A 40 7.84 2.97 -26.67
N ASP A 41 6.90 3.64 -27.33
CA ASP A 41 6.93 3.84 -28.79
C ASP A 41 8.08 4.76 -29.24
N GLN A 42 8.60 5.61 -28.33
CA GLN A 42 9.85 6.36 -28.54
C GLN A 42 11.09 5.56 -28.15
N ALA A 43 10.97 4.57 -27.27
CA ALA A 43 12.07 3.72 -26.81
C ALA A 43 12.46 2.64 -27.84
N GLU A 44 11.60 2.29 -28.80
CA GLU A 44 12.06 1.56 -30.00
C GLU A 44 13.05 2.39 -30.85
N ARG A 45 13.22 3.69 -30.57
CA ARG A 45 14.33 4.51 -31.08
C ARG A 45 15.53 4.63 -30.12
N CYS A 46 15.44 4.16 -28.87
CA CYS A 46 16.50 4.32 -27.87
C CYS A 46 16.49 3.17 -26.82
N GLU A 47 17.22 2.10 -27.11
CA GLU A 47 17.23 0.86 -26.31
C GLU A 47 17.73 1.02 -24.85
N GLU A 48 18.47 2.09 -24.53
CA GLU A 48 19.10 2.27 -23.21
C GLU A 48 18.11 2.70 -22.10
N ASP A 49 17.08 3.48 -22.43
CA ASP A 49 16.10 3.97 -21.44
C ASP A 49 15.11 2.88 -20.97
N SER A 50 14.86 1.90 -21.83
CA SER A 50 13.96 0.77 -21.55
C SER A 50 14.46 -0.12 -20.40
N LYS A 51 15.77 -0.25 -20.22
CA LYS A 51 16.39 -1.00 -19.12
C LYS A 51 16.26 -0.26 -17.80
N SER A 52 16.40 1.07 -17.81
CA SER A 52 16.27 1.91 -16.61
C SER A 52 14.84 1.93 -16.05
N LEU A 53 13.83 1.95 -16.93
CA LEU A 53 12.42 1.90 -16.51
C LEU A 53 12.06 0.54 -15.90
N LYS A 54 12.51 -0.58 -16.50
CA LYS A 54 12.31 -1.92 -15.93
C LYS A 54 12.93 -2.06 -14.54
N GLU A 55 14.16 -1.59 -14.35
CA GLU A 55 14.79 -1.59 -13.01
C GLU A 55 14.04 -0.72 -11.99
N LYS A 56 13.50 0.44 -12.41
CA LYS A 56 12.70 1.30 -11.53
C LYS A 56 11.38 0.65 -11.15
N LEU A 57 10.74 -0.06 -12.09
CA LEU A 57 9.50 -0.78 -11.86
C LEU A 57 9.70 -1.97 -10.91
N GLU A 58 10.77 -2.75 -11.11
CA GLU A 58 11.15 -3.84 -10.19
C GLU A 58 11.43 -3.31 -8.77
N LYS A 59 12.18 -2.21 -8.65
CA LYS A 59 12.41 -1.56 -7.34
C LYS A 59 11.13 -1.07 -6.67
N GLN A 60 10.15 -0.59 -7.45
CA GLN A 60 8.83 -0.24 -6.89
C GLN A 60 8.07 -1.49 -6.42
N GLN A 61 8.10 -2.58 -7.17
CA GLN A 61 7.47 -3.84 -6.77
C GLN A 61 8.13 -4.45 -5.52
N GLU A 62 9.46 -4.37 -5.40
CA GLU A 62 10.18 -4.79 -4.21
C GLU A 62 9.78 -3.96 -2.99
N LYS A 63 9.72 -2.63 -3.11
CA LYS A 63 9.25 -1.75 -2.04
C LYS A 63 7.82 -2.06 -1.60
N GLN A 64 6.92 -2.32 -2.55
CA GLN A 64 5.55 -2.70 -2.22
C GLN A 64 5.48 -4.06 -1.51
N LYS A 65 6.31 -5.03 -1.91
CA LYS A 65 6.44 -6.31 -1.20
C LYS A 65 6.97 -6.10 0.22
N GLU A 66 8.06 -5.36 0.40
CA GLU A 66 8.63 -5.06 1.72
C GLU A 66 7.60 -4.39 2.65
N GLN A 67 6.83 -3.46 2.11
CA GLN A 67 5.78 -2.76 2.85
C GLN A 67 4.64 -3.71 3.25
N TYR A 68 4.21 -4.60 2.34
CA TYR A 68 3.27 -5.66 2.64
C TYR A 68 3.77 -6.62 3.74
N TRP A 69 5.05 -7.02 3.69
CA TRP A 69 5.65 -7.87 4.72
C TRP A 69 5.76 -7.15 6.07
N LYS A 70 6.09 -5.86 6.06
CA LYS A 70 6.16 -5.04 7.27
C LYS A 70 4.79 -4.91 7.93
N ASP A 71 3.76 -4.55 7.17
CA ASP A 71 2.40 -4.42 7.68
C ASP A 71 1.87 -5.75 8.26
N ARG A 72 2.19 -6.87 7.61
CA ARG A 72 1.81 -8.20 8.10
C ARG A 72 2.55 -8.61 9.36
N THR A 73 3.80 -8.17 9.52
CA THR A 73 4.59 -8.43 10.73
C THR A 73 4.09 -7.59 11.91
N ASP A 74 3.78 -6.32 11.67
CA ASP A 74 3.20 -5.42 12.67
C ASP A 74 1.80 -5.90 13.13
N GLU A 75 0.98 -6.43 12.22
CA GLU A 75 -0.32 -7.01 12.58
C GLU A 75 -0.17 -8.25 13.49
N LEU A 76 0.81 -9.12 13.19
CA LEU A 76 1.10 -10.30 14.02
C LEU A 76 1.64 -9.91 15.41
N GLU A 77 2.55 -8.93 15.48
CA GLU A 77 3.05 -8.41 16.76
C GLU A 77 1.94 -7.76 17.60
N LYS A 78 1.05 -7.00 16.96
CA LYS A 78 -0.10 -6.39 17.63
C LYS A 78 -1.00 -7.45 18.25
N ARG A 79 -1.33 -8.52 17.52
CA ARG A 79 -2.12 -9.65 18.05
C ARG A 79 -1.42 -10.36 19.21
N ARG A 80 -0.09 -10.50 19.15
CA ARG A 80 0.70 -11.07 20.26
C ARG A 80 0.65 -10.18 21.50
N ARG A 81 0.82 -8.87 21.34
CA ARG A 81 0.77 -7.89 22.45
C ARG A 81 -0.61 -7.86 23.10
N GLU A 82 -1.68 -7.88 22.32
CA GLU A 82 -3.06 -7.96 22.82
C GLU A 82 -3.32 -9.26 23.59
N ALA A 83 -2.80 -10.40 23.13
CA ALA A 83 -2.91 -11.67 23.84
C ALA A 83 -2.12 -11.68 25.16
N GLU A 84 -0.92 -11.08 25.19
CA GLU A 84 -0.12 -10.93 26.41
C GLU A 84 -0.78 -9.98 27.41
N GLU A 85 -1.39 -8.87 26.96
CA GLU A 85 -2.15 -7.97 27.83
C GLU A 85 -3.40 -8.64 28.41
N ARG A 86 -4.13 -9.43 27.62
CA ARG A 86 -5.26 -10.22 28.13
C ARG A 86 -4.80 -11.25 29.18
N LYS A 87 -3.69 -11.95 28.93
CA LYS A 87 -3.09 -12.87 29.92
C LYS A 87 -2.69 -12.15 31.21
N LYS A 88 -2.06 -10.98 31.11
CA LYS A 88 -1.70 -10.16 32.29
C LYS A 88 -2.92 -9.72 33.09
N LYS A 89 -3.97 -9.22 32.42
CA LYS A 89 -5.22 -8.81 33.08
C LYS A 89 -5.89 -9.98 33.81
N ILE A 90 -5.94 -11.16 33.19
CA ILE A 90 -6.53 -12.37 33.80
C ILE A 90 -5.68 -12.86 34.99
N GLY A 91 -4.35 -12.86 34.87
CA GLY A 91 -3.44 -13.25 35.95
C GLY A 91 -3.54 -12.36 37.20
N VAL A 92 -3.68 -11.04 37.02
CA VAL A 92 -3.83 -10.08 38.12
C VAL A 92 -5.19 -10.26 38.82
N ILE A 93 -6.26 -10.50 38.07
CA ILE A 93 -7.59 -10.74 38.64
C ILE A 93 -7.61 -12.08 39.40
N GLY A 94 -7.06 -13.14 38.82
CA GLY A 94 -6.92 -14.44 39.47
C GLY A 94 -6.13 -14.35 40.78
N MET A 95 -4.98 -13.67 40.77
CA MET A 95 -4.17 -13.45 41.97
C MET A 95 -4.91 -12.70 43.08
N LYS A 96 -5.75 -11.70 42.76
CA LYS A 96 -6.58 -11.01 43.77
C LYS A 96 -7.55 -11.96 44.46
N TYR A 97 -8.22 -12.83 43.70
CA TYR A 97 -9.14 -13.81 44.28
C TYR A 97 -8.40 -14.90 45.07
N THR A 98 -7.23 -15.35 44.61
CA THR A 98 -6.40 -16.31 45.36
C THR A 98 -5.85 -15.72 46.66
N ALA A 99 -5.41 -14.46 46.64
CA ALA A 99 -4.94 -13.77 47.85
C ALA A 99 -6.08 -13.53 48.85
N GLN A 100 -7.27 -13.18 48.38
CA GLN A 100 -8.46 -13.03 49.22
C GLN A 100 -8.90 -14.35 49.85
N ALA A 101 -8.80 -15.46 49.12
CA ALA A 101 -9.07 -16.80 49.64
C ALA A 101 -8.03 -17.28 50.67
N MET A 102 -6.76 -16.87 50.53
CA MET A 102 -5.70 -17.17 51.50
C MET A 102 -5.75 -16.28 52.76
N ALA A 103 -6.24 -15.04 52.65
CA ALA A 103 -6.40 -14.13 53.79
C ALA A 103 -7.60 -14.49 54.69
N ASN A 104 -8.58 -15.22 54.15
CA ASN A 104 -9.76 -15.69 54.88
C ASN A 104 -9.58 -17.11 55.49
N ARG A 105 -8.33 -17.55 55.66
CA ARG A 105 -7.96 -18.83 56.28
C ARG A 105 -7.14 -18.57 57.53
#